data_AF-A0A3D5BSK1-F1
#
_entry.id   AF-A0A3D5BSK1-F1
#
_cell.length_a   1.000
_cell.length_b   1.000
_cell.length_c   1.000
_cell.angle_alpha   90.00
_cell.angle_beta   90.00
_cell.angle_gamma   90.00
#
_symmetry.space_group_name_H-M   'P 1'
#
loop_
_entity.id
_entity.type
_entity.pdbx_description
1 polymer ?
#
loop_
_entity_poly.entity_id
_entity_poly.type
_entity_poly.pdbx_seq_one_letter_code
_entity_poly.pdbx_strand_id
1 'polypeptide(L)'
;MLADIVKPVTTGFKLLFSETKWVFIRGFRRWEIRQMEKRLAEEYQNLGKSFAESQAKGEVFDPKTSDNDLTLKQVAFLREELAHLEKDLEATRAEYVRGRTGEGK
;
A
#
# COMPACT_ATOMS: atom_id res chain seq x y z
N MET A 1 4.90 -29.73 37.95
CA MET A 1 4.16 -28.57 38.49
C MET A 1 4.61 -27.24 37.86
N LEU A 2 5.89 -26.83 37.89
CA LEU A 2 6.34 -25.61 37.19
C LEU A 2 6.35 -25.76 35.65
N ALA A 3 6.72 -26.93 35.13
CA ALA A 3 6.75 -27.20 33.68
C ALA A 3 5.36 -27.17 33.00
N ASP A 4 4.28 -27.35 33.76
CA ASP A 4 2.91 -27.36 33.25
C ASP A 4 2.31 -25.95 33.14
N ILE A 5 2.86 -24.98 33.87
CA ILE A 5 2.46 -23.55 33.81
C ILE A 5 3.26 -22.82 32.72
N VAL A 6 4.49 -23.24 32.45
CA VAL A 6 5.34 -22.63 31.41
C VAL A 6 4.79 -22.88 29.99
N LYS A 7 4.14 -24.02 29.74
CA LYS A 7 3.54 -24.35 28.44
C LYS A 7 2.41 -23.39 28.02
N PRO A 8 1.38 -23.12 28.84
CA PRO A 8 0.33 -22.15 28.48
C PRO A 8 0.86 -20.73 28.40
N VAL A 9 1.81 -20.32 29.25
CA VAL A 9 2.41 -18.97 29.20
C VAL A 9 3.22 -18.77 27.91
N THR A 10 4.06 -19.73 27.53
CA THR A 10 4.84 -19.66 26.28
C THR A 10 3.95 -19.72 25.04
N THR A 11 2.84 -20.48 25.10
CA THR A 11 1.86 -20.56 24.01
C THR A 11 1.08 -19.25 23.87
N GLY A 12 0.64 -18.65 24.99
CA GLY A 12 0.03 -17.32 25.00
C GLY A 12 0.97 -16.24 24.46
N PHE A 13 2.26 -16.29 24.83
CA PHE A 13 3.24 -15.34 24.34
C PHE A 13 3.53 -15.49 22.84
N LYS A 14 3.57 -16.73 22.31
CA LYS A 14 3.69 -16.98 20.86
C LYS A 14 2.50 -16.41 20.09
N LEU A 15 1.28 -16.58 20.62
CA LEU A 15 0.07 -16.03 20.03
C LEU A 15 0.11 -14.50 20.00
N LEU A 16 0.43 -13.87 21.14
CA LEU A 16 0.58 -12.41 21.24
C LEU A 16 1.66 -11.88 20.29
N PHE A 17 2.78 -12.60 20.14
CA PHE A 17 3.84 -12.23 19.20
C PHE A 17 3.37 -12.34 17.75
N SER A 18 2.61 -13.38 17.39
CA SER A 18 2.05 -13.51 16.04
C SER A 18 1.03 -12.42 15.72
N GLU A 19 0.17 -12.04 16.67
CA GLU A 19 -0.78 -10.94 16.48
C GLU A 19 -0.06 -9.60 16.37
N THR A 20 0.95 -9.37 17.21
CA THR A 20 1.77 -8.17 17.19
C THR A 20 2.49 -8.04 15.85
N LYS A 21 3.13 -9.11 15.38
CA LYS A 21 3.78 -9.16 14.06
C LYS A 21 2.80 -8.82 12.94
N TRP A 22 1.57 -9.33 13.01
CA TRP A 22 0.53 -9.03 12.04
C TRP A 22 0.14 -7.55 12.03
N VAL A 23 -0.04 -6.95 13.20
CA VAL A 23 -0.33 -5.52 13.34
C VAL A 23 0.79 -4.67 12.71
N PHE A 24 2.05 -5.03 12.94
CA PHE A 24 3.20 -4.35 12.33
C PHE A 24 3.21 -4.50 10.80
N ILE A 25 3.03 -5.71 10.25
CA ILE A 25 2.98 -5.94 8.81
C ILE A 25 1.84 -5.14 8.16
N ARG A 26 0.65 -5.16 8.78
CA ARG A 26 -0.50 -4.38 8.31
C ARG A 26 -0.23 -2.87 8.35
N GLY A 27 0.46 -2.40 9.40
CA GLY A 27 0.88 -1.01 9.52
C GLY A 27 1.83 -0.62 8.39
N PHE A 28 2.85 -1.45 8.13
CA PHE A 28 3.84 -1.22 7.08
C PHE A 28 3.21 -1.18 5.69
N ARG A 29 2.35 -2.15 5.34
CA ARG A 29 1.65 -2.18 4.05
C ARG A 29 0.75 -0.96 3.84
N ARG A 30 0.03 -0.52 4.88
CA ARG A 30 -0.76 0.72 4.80
C ARG A 30 0.11 1.95 4.64
N TRP A 31 1.28 1.95 5.25
CA TRP A 31 2.23 3.04 5.12
C TRP A 31 2.83 3.09 3.70
N GLU A 32 3.15 1.93 3.11
CA GLU A 32 3.60 1.79 1.74
C GLU A 32 2.56 2.31 0.73
N ILE A 33 1.30 1.91 0.88
CA ILE A 33 0.18 2.44 0.07
C ILE A 33 0.12 3.97 0.19
N ARG A 34 0.14 4.52 1.41
CA ARG A 34 0.13 5.97 1.62
C ARG A 34 1.32 6.68 1.00
N GLN A 35 2.50 6.05 1.02
CA GLN A 35 3.68 6.61 0.38
C GLN A 35 3.51 6.64 -1.14
N MET A 36 2.95 5.59 -1.73
CA MET A 36 2.66 5.55 -3.17
C MET A 36 1.56 6.53 -3.58
N GLU A 37 0.50 6.68 -2.78
CA GLU A 37 -0.54 7.70 -2.97
C GLU A 37 0.06 9.12 -2.97
N LYS A 38 1.00 9.40 -2.06
CA LYS A 38 1.71 10.68 -2.03
C LYS A 38 2.51 10.92 -3.32
N ARG A 39 3.26 9.93 -3.78
CA ARG A 39 4.00 10.01 -5.05
C ARG A 39 3.05 10.24 -6.23
N LEU A 40 1.92 9.54 -6.26
CA LEU A 40 0.91 9.73 -7.30
C LEU A 40 0.35 11.16 -7.30
N ALA A 41 0.08 11.72 -6.12
CA ALA A 41 -0.36 13.10 -5.99
C ALA A 41 0.70 14.12 -6.47
N GLU A 42 1.98 13.86 -6.19
CA GLU A 42 3.09 14.66 -6.70
C GLU A 42 3.15 14.63 -8.23
N GLU A 43 3.00 13.46 -8.86
CA GLU A 43 2.99 13.37 -10.33
C GLU A 43 1.80 14.11 -10.96
N TYR A 44 0.61 14.04 -10.36
CA TYR A 44 -0.52 14.85 -10.82
C TYR A 44 -0.27 16.35 -10.70
N GLN A 45 0.37 16.79 -9.61
CA GLN A 45 0.76 18.19 -9.46
C GLN A 45 1.78 18.62 -10.50
N ASN A 46 2.76 17.76 -10.82
CA ASN A 46 3.75 18.04 -11.87
C ASN A 46 3.09 18.19 -13.24
N LEU A 47 2.17 17.28 -13.59
CA LEU A 47 1.39 17.37 -14.83
C LEU A 47 0.55 18.66 -14.88
N GLY A 48 -0.10 19.02 -13.76
CA GLY A 48 -0.89 20.24 -13.65
C GLY A 48 -0.06 21.52 -13.78
N LYS A 49 1.16 21.54 -13.22
CA LYS A 49 2.12 22.65 -13.39
C LYS A 49 2.55 22.79 -14.85
N SER A 50 2.92 21.68 -15.49
CA SER A 50 3.29 21.65 -16.92
C SER A 50 2.15 22.21 -17.80
N PHE A 51 0.92 21.80 -17.54
CA PHE A 51 -0.26 22.34 -18.22
C PHE A 51 -0.45 23.85 -17.98
N ALA A 52 -0.32 24.30 -16.73
CA ALA A 52 -0.44 25.72 -16.39
C ALA A 52 0.67 26.57 -17.04
N GLU A 53 1.89 26.05 -17.13
CA GLU A 53 3.00 26.71 -17.81
C GLU A 53 2.78 26.82 -19.32
N SER A 54 2.29 25.77 -19.98
CA SER A 54 1.93 25.83 -21.41
C SER A 54 0.86 26.89 -21.66
N GLN A 55 -0.20 26.92 -20.83
CA GLN A 55 -1.24 27.94 -20.91
C GLN A 55 -0.71 29.37 -20.70
N ALA A 56 0.19 29.56 -19.73
CA ALA A 56 0.79 30.87 -19.46
C ALA A 56 1.66 31.37 -20.62
N LYS A 57 2.30 30.46 -21.37
CA LYS A 57 3.10 30.77 -22.56
C LYS A 57 2.27 30.89 -23.84
N GLY A 58 0.97 30.59 -23.78
CA GLY A 58 0.10 30.51 -24.96
C GLY A 58 0.42 29.31 -25.87
N GLU A 59 1.11 28.31 -25.34
CA GLU A 59 1.47 27.08 -26.04
C GLU A 59 0.40 26.01 -25.84
N VAL A 60 0.24 25.14 -26.84
CA VAL A 60 -0.61 23.96 -26.70
C VAL A 60 0.10 22.95 -25.81
N PHE A 61 -0.55 22.53 -24.72
CA PHE A 61 -0.05 21.44 -23.90
C PHE A 61 0.02 20.15 -24.72
N ASP A 62 1.22 19.62 -24.90
CA ASP A 62 1.43 18.33 -25.55
C ASP A 62 1.76 17.26 -24.47
N PRO A 63 0.87 16.28 -24.26
CA PRO A 63 1.11 15.20 -23.31
C PRO A 63 2.23 14.24 -23.76
N LYS A 64 2.68 14.31 -25.03
CA LYS A 64 3.73 13.45 -25.59
C LYS A 64 5.13 14.07 -25.54
N THR A 65 5.28 15.27 -24.97
CA THR A 65 6.63 15.78 -24.66
C THR A 65 7.32 14.81 -23.71
N SER A 66 8.64 14.69 -23.81
CA SER A 66 9.43 13.71 -23.04
C SER A 66 9.10 13.70 -21.54
N ASP A 67 8.92 14.89 -20.96
CA ASP A 67 8.65 15.03 -19.52
C ASP A 67 7.21 14.65 -19.18
N ASN A 68 6.22 15.09 -19.96
CA ASN A 68 4.82 14.77 -19.73
C ASN A 68 4.51 13.28 -19.99
N ASP A 69 5.11 12.69 -21.02
CA ASP A 69 4.97 11.26 -21.33
C ASP A 69 5.55 10.39 -20.21
N LEU A 70 6.70 10.77 -19.64
CA LEU A 70 7.28 10.10 -18.49
C LEU A 70 6.37 10.19 -17.26
N THR A 71 5.88 11.40 -16.92
CA THR A 71 4.94 11.60 -15.81
C THR A 71 3.66 10.78 -16.00
N LEU A 72 3.10 10.71 -17.20
CA LEU A 72 1.92 9.91 -17.49
C LEU A 72 2.17 8.40 -17.32
N LYS A 73 3.34 7.90 -17.74
CA LYS A 73 3.75 6.50 -17.51
C LYS A 73 3.89 6.20 -16.02
N GLN A 74 4.49 7.11 -15.26
CA GLN A 74 4.62 6.98 -13.81
C GLN A 74 3.25 6.98 -13.11
N VAL A 75 2.34 7.86 -13.52
CA VAL A 75 0.95 7.87 -13.03
C VAL A 75 0.26 6.54 -13.32
N ALA A 76 0.38 6.01 -14.55
CA ALA A 76 -0.21 4.73 -14.91
C ALA A 76 0.33 3.58 -14.04
N PHE A 77 1.66 3.49 -13.93
CA PHE A 77 2.33 2.50 -13.08
C PHE A 77 1.89 2.59 -11.62
N LEU A 78 1.93 3.78 -11.02
CA LEU A 78 1.57 3.97 -9.61
C LEU A 78 0.11 3.60 -9.33
N ARG A 79 -0.80 3.86 -10.27
CA ARG A 79 -2.22 3.47 -10.12
C ARG A 79 -2.41 1.97 -10.17
N GLU A 80 -1.72 1.28 -11.08
CA GLU A 80 -1.76 -0.18 -11.17
C GLU A 80 -1.19 -0.82 -9.91
N GLU A 81 -0.04 -0.31 -9.45
CA GLU A 81 0.63 -0.82 -8.25
C GLU A 81 -0.20 -0.58 -6.98
N LEU A 82 -0.81 0.61 -6.83
CA LEU A 82 -1.73 0.89 -5.73
C LEU A 82 -2.91 -0.07 -5.71
N ALA A 83 -3.55 -0.30 -6.87
CA ALA A 83 -4.66 -1.24 -6.97
C ALA A 83 -4.25 -2.68 -6.62
N HIS A 84 -3.02 -3.08 -7.01
CA HIS A 84 -2.47 -4.37 -6.63
C HIS A 84 -2.25 -4.48 -5.12
N LEU A 85 -1.60 -3.49 -4.50
CA LEU A 85 -1.30 -3.47 -3.06
C LEU A 85 -2.56 -3.42 -2.19
N GLU A 86 -3.58 -2.66 -2.61
CA GLU A 86 -4.88 -2.61 -1.93
C GLU A 86 -5.58 -3.98 -1.98
N LYS A 87 -5.63 -4.61 -3.14
CA LYS A 87 -6.20 -5.94 -3.32
C LYS A 87 -5.45 -6.98 -2.48
N ASP A 88 -4.13 -6.92 -2.45
CA ASP A 88 -3.31 -7.82 -1.65
C ASP A 88 -3.56 -7.63 -0.16
N LEU A 89 -3.74 -6.38 0.30
CA LEU A 89 -4.09 -6.07 1.67
C LEU A 89 -5.49 -6.60 2.05
N GLU A 90 -6.46 -6.53 1.14
CA GLU A 90 -7.79 -7.10 1.33
C GLU A 90 -7.76 -8.64 1.37
N ALA A 91 -7.04 -9.28 0.46
CA ALA A 91 -6.86 -10.74 0.45
C ALA A 91 -6.19 -11.22 1.74
N THR A 92 -5.12 -10.54 2.15
CA THR A 92 -4.40 -10.77 3.41
C THR A 92 -5.32 -10.62 4.63
N ARG A 93 -6.24 -9.64 4.60
CA ARG A 93 -7.28 -9.48 5.64
C ARG A 93 -8.27 -10.65 5.64
N ALA A 94 -8.73 -11.08 4.46
CA ALA A 94 -9.69 -12.17 4.34
C ALA A 94 -9.11 -13.50 4.86
N GLU A 95 -7.86 -13.81 4.53
CA GLU A 95 -7.14 -14.98 5.04
C GLU A 95 -7.02 -14.95 6.57
N TYR A 96 -6.65 -13.81 7.15
CA TYR A 96 -6.54 -13.66 8.60
C TYR A 96 -7.88 -13.79 9.32
N VAL A 97 -8.98 -13.31 8.72
CA VAL A 97 -10.33 -13.52 9.29
C VAL A 97 -10.70 -15.00 9.24
N ARG A 98 -10.50 -15.67 8.09
CA ARG A 98 -10.79 -17.10 7.92
C ARG A 98 -10.01 -17.99 8.89
N GLY A 99 -8.73 -17.66 9.12
CA GLY A 99 -7.89 -18.36 10.10
C GLY A 99 -8.37 -18.21 11.55
N ARG A 100 -9.13 -17.15 11.88
CA ARG A 100 -9.71 -16.93 13.21
C ARG A 100 -11.12 -17.51 13.39
N THR A 101 -11.93 -17.57 12.32
CA THR A 101 -13.29 -18.12 12.38
C THR A 101 -13.33 -19.65 12.34
N GLY A 102 -12.20 -20.32 12.09
CA GLY A 102 -12.13 -21.78 12.09
C GLY A 102 -12.76 -22.43 10.85
N GLU A 103 -13.07 -21.66 9.80
CA GLU A 103 -13.56 -22.15 8.51
C GLU A 103 -12.41 -22.67 7.63
N GLY A 104 -11.57 -23.50 8.22
CA GLY A 104 -10.41 -24.13 7.61
C GLY A 104 -10.07 -25.40 8.39
N LYS A 105 -11.02 -26.32 8.45
CA LYS A 105 -10.76 -27.74 8.70
C LYS A 105 -11.00 -28.51 7.41
#